data_AF-A0A0A2EXC1-F1
#
_entry.id   AF-A0A0A2EXC1-F1
#
_cell.length_a   1.000
_cell.length_b   1.000
_cell.length_c   1.000
_cell.angle_alpha   90.00
_cell.angle_beta   90.00
_cell.angle_gamma   90.00
#
_symmetry.space_group_name_H-M   'P 1'
#
loop_
_entity.id
_entity.type
_entity.pdbx_description
1 polymer ?
#
loop_
_entity_poly.entity_id
_entity_poly.type
_entity_poly.pdbx_seq_one_letter_code
_entity_poly.pdbx_strand_id
1 'polypeptide(L)'
;MTTKKYPDIAPFLGSNPMGGFLPVVLLLLLLPSAGMMVAWTAAIALFVIIGGVLFFRRESKHRQPAILTSLAVLLLLLPTIWLPEASSLVGIGSSLTAILMVSAAVRLLRGSGPKEANYTDCPHKRLVMLEYGRITGSILRISLFFLFLMGLLLYFRGERIAHVLLYLPGVSLFLLYVYEVIRLEWVRREMRREEWIPITDTQGESIGRIARSETEALADPAAGLLPVVRLIAISDGMIYLSHYCKCDLCTGDCYDTPFFSWLTTDKHHKELAQSLIDERFCGVNRLRPHFLLRYIHNENGKDRLVYLYLAHMSEPNMILCDKDPRVGKWWPVDQIEEQLSGLTFGPYLRSEMPYLRQTVLLAEQLKNHHE
;
A
#
# COMPACT_ATOMS: atom_id res chain seq x y z
N MET A 1 25.27 2.45 13.20
CA MET A 1 23.96 3.02 12.84
C MET A 1 23.29 2.05 11.88
N THR A 2 22.38 1.24 12.41
CA THR A 2 21.59 0.27 11.65
C THR A 2 20.51 1.05 10.90
N THR A 3 20.65 1.15 9.58
CA THR A 3 19.58 1.62 8.70
C THR A 3 18.40 0.67 8.89
N LYS A 4 17.38 1.11 9.64
CA LYS A 4 16.14 0.37 9.82
C LYS A 4 15.44 0.41 8.46
N LYS A 5 15.80 -0.54 7.59
CA LYS A 5 15.24 -0.68 6.25
C LYS A 5 13.76 -1.01 6.44
N TYR A 6 12.91 -0.02 6.24
CA TYR A 6 11.47 -0.17 6.40
C TYR A 6 10.99 -1.32 5.51
N PRO A 7 10.06 -2.15 6.01
CA PRO A 7 9.57 -3.25 5.22
C PRO A 7 8.92 -2.68 3.97
N ASP A 8 9.45 -3.07 2.81
CA ASP A 8 8.68 -2.98 1.60
C ASP A 8 7.32 -3.63 1.83
N ILE A 9 6.26 -2.99 1.34
CA ILE A 9 4.92 -3.60 1.31
C ILE A 9 4.84 -4.55 0.10
N ALA A 10 5.69 -4.36 -0.92
CA ALA A 10 5.88 -5.26 -2.05
C ALA A 10 5.99 -6.77 -1.70
N PRO A 11 6.75 -7.23 -0.68
CA PRO A 11 6.81 -8.62 -0.27
C PRO A 11 5.50 -9.19 0.28
N PHE A 12 4.54 -8.36 0.73
CA PHE A 12 3.22 -8.81 1.18
C PHE A 12 2.37 -9.30 0.01
N LEU A 13 2.60 -8.69 -1.15
CA LEU A 13 1.85 -8.91 -2.38
C LEU A 13 2.40 -10.08 -3.20
N GLY A 14 3.55 -10.66 -2.84
CA GLY A 14 4.24 -11.66 -3.64
C GLY A 14 3.68 -13.08 -3.58
N SER A 15 2.93 -13.45 -2.53
CA SER A 15 2.41 -14.81 -2.39
C SER A 15 1.05 -14.84 -1.74
N ASN A 16 0.03 -15.23 -2.52
CA ASN A 16 -1.26 -15.62 -1.96
C ASN A 16 -1.04 -16.80 -1.00
N PRO A 17 -1.28 -16.67 0.31
CA PRO A 17 -1.13 -17.78 1.25
C PRO A 17 -2.07 -18.95 0.91
N MET A 18 -3.17 -18.71 0.21
CA MET A 18 -4.03 -19.79 -0.31
C MET A 18 -3.36 -20.59 -1.45
N GLY A 19 -2.36 -20.02 -2.13
CA GLY A 19 -1.59 -20.70 -3.18
C GLY A 19 -0.85 -21.94 -2.68
N GLY A 20 -0.49 -21.99 -1.40
CA GLY A 20 0.05 -23.21 -0.79
C GLY A 20 -0.97 -24.35 -0.72
N PHE A 21 -2.27 -24.06 -0.64
CA PHE A 21 -3.33 -25.07 -0.53
C PHE A 21 -3.83 -25.60 -1.90
N LEU A 22 -3.35 -25.06 -3.02
CA LEU A 22 -3.77 -25.46 -4.36
C LEU A 22 -3.65 -26.97 -4.64
N PRO A 23 -2.57 -27.67 -4.20
CA PRO A 23 -2.46 -29.12 -4.34
C PRO A 23 -3.61 -29.90 -3.67
N VAL A 24 -4.06 -29.42 -2.52
CA VAL A 24 -5.15 -30.05 -1.74
C VAL A 24 -6.50 -29.77 -2.38
N VAL A 25 -6.70 -28.56 -2.94
CA VAL A 25 -7.91 -28.22 -3.71
C VAL A 25 -8.00 -29.08 -4.97
N LEU A 26 -6.88 -29.26 -5.69
CA LEU A 26 -6.81 -30.10 -6.88
C LEU A 26 -7.12 -31.57 -6.54
N LEU A 27 -6.57 -32.08 -5.44
CA LEU A 27 -6.86 -33.43 -4.94
C LEU A 27 -8.38 -33.63 -4.73
N LEU A 28 -9.03 -32.69 -4.03
CA LEU A 28 -10.48 -32.74 -3.74
C LEU A 28 -11.36 -32.68 -4.99
N LEU A 29 -10.94 -31.94 -6.03
CA LEU A 29 -11.68 -31.83 -7.28
C LEU A 29 -11.55 -33.07 -8.17
N LEU A 30 -10.41 -33.76 -8.12
CA LEU A 30 -10.12 -34.93 -8.96
C LEU A 30 -10.54 -36.27 -8.34
N LEU A 31 -10.64 -36.35 -7.01
CA LEU A 31 -11.06 -37.57 -6.31
C LEU A 31 -12.39 -38.16 -6.84
N PRO A 32 -13.44 -37.35 -7.07
CA PRO A 32 -14.73 -37.85 -7.54
C PRO A 32 -14.75 -38.34 -8.99
N SER A 33 -13.89 -37.79 -9.86
CA SER A 33 -14.00 -37.91 -11.32
C SER A 33 -12.91 -38.77 -11.95
N ALA A 34 -11.67 -38.64 -11.47
CA ALA A 34 -10.50 -39.30 -12.04
C ALA A 34 -9.97 -40.47 -11.19
N GLY A 35 -10.56 -40.66 -10.00
CA GLY A 35 -10.15 -41.70 -9.06
C GLY A 35 -8.90 -41.35 -8.24
N MET A 36 -8.62 -42.18 -7.25
CA MET A 36 -7.61 -41.92 -6.22
C MET A 36 -6.20 -41.72 -6.80
N MET A 37 -5.73 -42.62 -7.66
CA MET A 37 -4.36 -42.60 -8.20
C MET A 37 -4.06 -41.35 -9.06
N VAL A 38 -5.01 -40.95 -9.90
CA VAL A 38 -4.83 -39.77 -10.77
C VAL A 38 -4.87 -38.47 -9.95
N ALA A 39 -5.77 -38.39 -8.97
CA ALA A 39 -5.87 -37.22 -8.10
C ALA A 39 -4.59 -37.02 -7.27
N TRP A 40 -4.02 -38.11 -6.75
CA TRP A 40 -2.78 -38.09 -5.98
C TRP A 40 -1.55 -37.69 -6.78
N THR A 41 -1.38 -38.28 -7.96
CA THR A 41 -0.25 -37.96 -8.84
C THR A 41 -0.30 -36.50 -9.28
N ALA A 42 -1.48 -35.98 -9.63
CA ALA A 42 -1.68 -34.57 -9.96
C ALA A 42 -1.37 -33.62 -8.78
N ALA A 43 -1.83 -33.96 -7.57
CA ALA A 43 -1.58 -33.15 -6.37
C ALA A 43 -0.10 -33.12 -5.99
N ILE A 44 0.61 -34.25 -6.05
CA ILE A 44 2.05 -34.33 -5.76
C ILE A 44 2.85 -33.55 -6.81
N ALA A 45 2.54 -33.73 -8.09
CA ALA A 45 3.21 -33.00 -9.17
C ALA A 45 3.07 -31.48 -8.99
N LEU A 46 1.87 -31.01 -8.69
CA LEU A 46 1.60 -29.61 -8.42
C LEU A 46 2.34 -29.09 -7.18
N PHE A 47 2.39 -29.89 -6.10
CA PHE A 47 3.14 -29.54 -4.90
C PHE A 47 4.63 -29.38 -5.19
N VAL A 48 5.23 -30.28 -5.98
CA VAL A 48 6.65 -30.20 -6.38
C VAL A 48 6.91 -28.96 -7.24
N ILE A 49 6.02 -28.62 -8.17
CA ILE A 49 6.14 -27.42 -9.00
C ILE A 49 6.09 -26.15 -8.14
N ILE A 50 5.09 -26.03 -7.27
CA ILE A 50 4.91 -24.86 -6.39
C ILE A 50 6.09 -24.75 -5.41
N GLY A 51 6.50 -25.87 -4.81
CA GLY A 51 7.66 -25.96 -3.93
C GLY A 51 8.95 -25.57 -4.63
N GLY A 52 9.17 -26.04 -5.86
CA GLY A 52 10.32 -25.71 -6.70
C GLY A 52 10.38 -24.22 -7.03
N VAL A 53 9.27 -23.64 -7.51
CA VAL A 53 9.19 -22.19 -7.82
C VAL A 53 9.51 -21.33 -6.59
N LEU A 54 9.01 -21.72 -5.42
CA LEU A 54 9.24 -20.99 -4.17
C LEU A 54 10.65 -21.21 -3.62
N PHE A 55 11.26 -22.36 -3.86
CA PHE A 55 12.67 -22.63 -3.53
C PHE A 55 13.62 -21.79 -4.38
N PHE A 56 13.41 -21.76 -5.71
CA PHE A 56 14.22 -20.95 -6.63
C PHE A 56 14.06 -19.45 -6.43
N ARG A 57 12.87 -18.99 -6.00
CA ARG A 57 12.63 -17.57 -5.72
C ARG A 57 13.32 -17.05 -4.46
N ARG A 58 13.99 -17.90 -3.66
CA ARG A 58 14.87 -17.57 -2.50
C ARG A 58 14.46 -16.32 -1.68
N GLU A 59 13.17 -16.14 -1.46
CA GLU A 59 12.60 -14.95 -0.84
C GLU A 59 12.06 -15.30 0.55
N SER A 60 12.94 -15.20 1.55
CA SER A 60 12.70 -15.26 3.00
C SER A 60 12.05 -16.55 3.56
N LYS A 61 12.65 -17.09 4.62
CA LYS A 61 12.15 -18.22 5.46
C LYS A 61 10.74 -18.01 6.04
N HIS A 62 10.13 -16.84 5.87
CA HIS A 62 8.90 -16.43 6.55
C HIS A 62 7.64 -16.46 5.67
N ARG A 63 7.78 -16.71 4.36
CA ARG A 63 6.63 -16.90 3.44
C ARG A 63 6.13 -18.35 3.31
N GLN A 64 6.63 -19.27 4.12
CA GLN A 64 6.40 -20.71 3.95
C GLN A 64 5.30 -21.38 4.80
N PRO A 65 4.46 -20.71 5.63
CA PRO A 65 3.53 -21.44 6.49
C PRO A 65 2.46 -22.21 5.69
N ALA A 66 2.02 -21.68 4.55
CA ALA A 66 1.02 -22.34 3.70
C ALA A 66 1.55 -23.60 2.99
N ILE A 67 2.80 -23.57 2.52
CA ILE A 67 3.44 -24.74 1.91
C ILE A 67 3.61 -25.81 2.99
N LEU A 68 4.08 -25.43 4.18
CA LEU A 68 4.28 -26.36 5.29
C LEU A 68 2.97 -27.04 5.69
N THR A 69 1.85 -26.31 5.70
CA THR A 69 0.55 -26.92 5.96
C THR A 69 0.08 -27.82 4.84
N SER A 70 0.32 -27.47 3.58
CA SER A 70 -0.04 -28.36 2.47
C SER A 70 0.79 -29.66 2.47
N LEU A 71 2.08 -29.57 2.82
CA LEU A 71 2.96 -30.73 3.01
C LEU A 71 2.46 -31.59 4.17
N ALA A 72 2.09 -30.99 5.31
CA ALA A 72 1.54 -31.73 6.44
C ALA A 72 0.22 -32.45 6.08
N VAL A 73 -0.66 -31.81 5.31
CA VAL A 73 -1.91 -32.43 4.83
C VAL A 73 -1.61 -33.60 3.88
N LEU A 74 -0.69 -33.44 2.93
CA LEU A 74 -0.31 -34.50 1.99
C LEU A 74 0.36 -35.69 2.70
N LEU A 75 1.22 -35.43 3.69
CA LEU A 75 1.84 -36.48 4.51
C LEU A 75 0.82 -37.27 5.32
N LEU A 76 -0.18 -36.61 5.92
CA LEU A 76 -1.24 -37.29 6.66
C LEU A 76 -2.15 -38.12 5.75
N LEU A 77 -2.23 -37.75 4.47
CA LEU A 77 -3.08 -38.44 3.50
C LEU A 77 -2.35 -39.60 2.80
N LEU A 78 -1.02 -39.68 2.85
CA LEU A 78 -0.22 -40.75 2.22
C LEU A 78 -0.72 -42.19 2.49
N PRO A 79 -1.20 -42.53 3.71
CA PRO A 79 -1.73 -43.87 4.01
C PRO A 79 -2.96 -44.24 3.18
N THR A 80 -3.74 -43.27 2.70
CA THR A 80 -4.97 -43.51 1.92
C THR A 80 -4.71 -44.04 0.51
N ILE A 81 -3.48 -43.93 0.01
CA ILE A 81 -3.04 -44.50 -1.28
C ILE A 81 -2.99 -46.04 -1.21
N TRP A 82 -2.69 -46.58 -0.02
CA TRP A 82 -2.50 -48.01 0.21
C TRP A 82 -3.77 -48.75 0.60
N LEU A 83 -4.91 -48.06 0.67
CA LEU A 83 -6.23 -48.63 0.97
C LEU A 83 -6.98 -48.92 -0.35
N PRO A 84 -6.99 -50.19 -0.84
CA PRO A 84 -7.35 -50.51 -2.23
C PRO A 84 -8.85 -50.37 -2.55
N GLU A 85 -9.72 -50.24 -1.55
CA GLU A 85 -11.19 -50.29 -1.71
C GLU A 85 -11.91 -49.11 -1.01
N ALA A 86 -11.23 -47.99 -0.81
CA ALA A 86 -11.88 -46.81 -0.26
C ALA A 86 -12.84 -46.20 -1.31
N SER A 87 -14.14 -46.18 -1.01
CA SER A 87 -15.10 -45.40 -1.78
C SER A 87 -14.68 -43.93 -1.83
N SER A 88 -15.04 -43.21 -2.90
CA SER A 88 -14.71 -41.80 -3.08
C SER A 88 -15.16 -40.91 -1.90
N LEU A 89 -16.22 -41.32 -1.20
CA LEU A 89 -16.69 -40.72 0.05
C LEU A 89 -15.66 -40.82 1.19
N VAL A 90 -15.05 -42.00 1.37
CA VAL A 90 -14.02 -42.22 2.39
C VAL A 90 -12.78 -41.39 2.09
N GLY A 91 -12.37 -41.31 0.81
CA GLY A 91 -11.23 -40.48 0.39
C GLY A 91 -11.45 -38.99 0.65
N ILE A 92 -12.65 -38.48 0.39
CA ILE A 92 -12.97 -37.08 0.67
C ILE A 92 -13.10 -36.83 2.17
N GLY A 93 -13.75 -37.73 2.91
CA GLY A 93 -13.82 -37.66 4.38
C GLY A 93 -12.44 -37.64 5.03
N SER A 94 -11.51 -38.49 4.60
CA SER A 94 -10.13 -38.52 5.11
C SER A 94 -9.38 -37.23 4.78
N SER A 95 -9.55 -36.70 3.56
CA SER A 95 -8.91 -35.43 3.14
C SER A 95 -9.41 -34.23 3.95
N LEU A 96 -10.71 -34.10 4.18
CA LEU A 96 -11.28 -33.06 5.03
C LEU A 96 -10.83 -33.20 6.49
N THR A 97 -10.73 -34.43 7.00
CA THR A 97 -10.25 -34.70 8.35
C THR A 97 -8.78 -34.34 8.52
N ALA A 98 -7.92 -34.66 7.54
CA ALA A 98 -6.52 -34.25 7.54
C ALA A 98 -6.37 -32.71 7.49
N ILE A 99 -7.17 -32.02 6.67
CA ILE A 99 -7.21 -30.56 6.62
C ILE A 99 -7.62 -29.98 7.99
N LEU A 100 -8.65 -30.54 8.64
CA LEU A 100 -9.07 -30.11 9.98
C LEU A 100 -7.97 -30.34 11.01
N MET A 101 -7.35 -31.51 11.06
CA MET A 101 -6.31 -31.84 12.04
C MET A 101 -5.10 -30.91 11.92
N VAL A 102 -4.61 -30.68 10.70
CA VAL A 102 -3.48 -29.78 10.47
C VAL A 102 -3.84 -28.33 10.80
N SER A 103 -5.00 -27.85 10.34
CA SER A 103 -5.41 -26.47 10.59
C SER A 103 -5.70 -26.20 12.08
N ALA A 104 -6.26 -27.17 12.80
CA ALA A 104 -6.47 -27.10 14.25
C ALA A 104 -5.16 -27.16 15.02
N ALA A 105 -4.25 -28.08 14.68
CA ALA A 105 -2.92 -28.18 15.31
C ALA A 105 -2.12 -26.88 15.13
N VAL A 106 -2.13 -26.29 13.93
CA VAL A 106 -1.48 -25.01 13.65
C VAL A 106 -2.08 -23.87 14.48
N ARG A 107 -3.38 -23.89 14.74
CA ARG A 107 -4.03 -22.88 15.60
C ARG A 107 -3.73 -23.07 17.08
N LEU A 108 -3.76 -24.30 17.57
CA LEU A 108 -3.47 -24.63 18.97
C LEU A 108 -2.02 -24.35 19.32
N LEU A 109 -1.07 -24.83 18.51
CA LEU A 109 0.36 -24.54 18.67
C LEU A 109 0.67 -23.03 18.65
N ARG A 110 -0.18 -22.23 18.02
CA ARG A 110 -0.05 -20.77 17.97
C ARG A 110 -0.78 -20.05 19.10
N GLY A 111 -1.93 -20.55 19.55
CA GLY A 111 -2.64 -20.04 20.73
C GLY A 111 -1.86 -20.27 22.03
N SER A 112 -0.97 -21.27 22.04
CA SER A 112 -0.04 -21.57 23.13
C SER A 112 1.33 -20.89 23.00
N GLY A 113 1.60 -20.21 21.88
CA GLY A 113 2.79 -19.37 21.73
C GLY A 113 2.64 -18.08 22.56
N PRO A 114 3.74 -17.46 23.02
CA PRO A 114 3.66 -16.28 23.88
C PRO A 114 2.76 -15.23 23.22
N LYS A 115 1.64 -14.94 23.88
CA LYS A 115 0.76 -13.79 23.57
C LYS A 115 1.67 -12.61 23.29
N GLU A 116 1.57 -12.06 22.08
CA GLU A 116 2.18 -10.77 21.75
C GLU A 116 3.69 -10.68 22.04
N ALA A 117 4.47 -11.73 21.76
CA ALA A 117 5.92 -11.57 21.72
C ALA A 117 6.30 -10.50 20.68
N ASN A 118 6.57 -9.28 21.17
CA ASN A 118 7.16 -8.10 20.51
C ASN A 118 7.29 -8.21 18.98
N TYR A 119 6.17 -8.09 18.27
CA TYR A 119 6.18 -7.84 16.82
C TYR A 119 6.44 -6.37 16.48
N THR A 120 6.82 -5.56 17.47
CA THR A 120 7.19 -4.14 17.32
C THR A 120 8.30 -3.93 16.30
N ASP A 121 9.21 -4.89 16.12
CA ASP A 121 10.31 -4.77 15.17
C ASP A 121 9.96 -5.10 13.71
N CYS A 122 8.83 -5.78 13.43
CA CYS A 122 8.47 -6.21 12.08
C CYS A 122 6.94 -6.24 11.86
N PRO A 123 6.30 -5.09 11.58
CA PRO A 123 4.85 -5.01 11.36
C PRO A 123 4.39 -5.90 10.20
N HIS A 124 5.25 -6.09 9.20
CA HIS A 124 5.02 -6.99 8.07
C HIS A 124 4.73 -8.44 8.50
N LYS A 125 5.49 -8.96 9.47
CA LYS A 125 5.34 -10.34 9.95
C LYS A 125 3.99 -10.54 10.67
N ARG A 126 3.58 -9.55 11.46
CA ARG A 126 2.29 -9.55 12.17
C ARG A 126 1.13 -9.62 11.17
N LEU A 127 1.17 -8.78 10.14
CA LEU A 127 0.10 -8.71 9.14
C LEU A 127 -0.04 -10.02 8.33
N VAL A 128 1.08 -10.59 7.84
CA VAL A 128 1.09 -11.87 7.12
C VAL A 128 0.51 -13.00 7.99
N MET A 129 0.86 -13.03 9.27
CA MET A 129 0.36 -14.04 10.20
C MET A 129 -1.13 -13.89 10.49
N LEU A 130 -1.64 -12.67 10.62
CA LEU A 130 -3.06 -12.39 10.81
C LEU A 130 -3.89 -12.85 9.60
N GLU A 131 -3.46 -12.48 8.39
CA GLU A 131 -4.12 -12.92 7.15
C GLU A 131 -4.12 -14.43 7.00
N TYR A 132 -2.98 -15.07 7.28
CA TYR A 132 -2.88 -16.53 7.28
C TYR A 132 -3.84 -17.18 8.29
N GLY A 133 -3.99 -16.60 9.48
CA GLY A 133 -4.93 -17.07 10.52
C GLY A 133 -6.40 -16.95 10.09
N ARG A 134 -6.76 -15.85 9.41
CA ARG A 134 -8.10 -15.62 8.82
C ARG A 134 -8.43 -16.67 7.76
N ILE A 135 -7.49 -16.94 6.87
CA ILE A 135 -7.66 -17.92 5.77
C ILE A 135 -7.74 -19.34 6.31
N THR A 136 -6.81 -19.72 7.20
CA THR A 136 -6.84 -21.03 7.87
C THR A 136 -8.15 -21.26 8.63
N GLY A 137 -8.73 -20.19 9.20
CA GLY A 137 -10.04 -20.26 9.84
C GLY A 137 -11.21 -20.47 8.93
N SER A 138 -11.16 -19.85 7.76
CA SER A 138 -12.18 -20.03 6.74
C SER A 138 -12.14 -21.46 6.20
N ILE A 139 -10.95 -22.00 5.94
CA ILE A 139 -10.76 -23.40 5.54
C ILE A 139 -11.30 -24.36 6.60
N LEU A 140 -11.01 -24.11 7.89
CA LEU A 140 -11.47 -24.95 8.99
C LEU A 140 -13.00 -24.98 9.08
N ARG A 141 -13.66 -23.81 9.02
CA ARG A 141 -15.14 -23.73 9.04
C ARG A 141 -15.76 -24.45 7.85
N ILE A 142 -15.23 -24.25 6.65
CA ILE A 142 -15.70 -24.92 5.43
C ILE A 142 -15.54 -26.44 5.56
N SER A 143 -14.37 -26.90 6.02
CA SER A 143 -14.09 -28.33 6.16
C SER A 143 -14.99 -28.99 7.22
N LEU A 144 -15.24 -28.30 8.35
CA LEU A 144 -16.14 -28.77 9.40
C LEU A 144 -17.60 -28.84 8.91
N PHE A 145 -18.05 -27.82 8.17
CA PHE A 145 -19.38 -27.80 7.57
C PHE A 145 -19.60 -28.98 6.62
N PHE A 146 -18.65 -29.26 5.73
CA PHE A 146 -18.76 -30.37 4.79
C PHE A 146 -18.63 -31.74 5.45
N LEU A 147 -17.83 -31.88 6.52
CA LEU A 147 -17.79 -33.11 7.30
C LEU A 147 -19.12 -33.38 8.02
N PHE A 148 -19.73 -32.34 8.60
CA PHE A 148 -21.06 -32.44 9.19
C PHE A 148 -22.11 -32.86 8.15
N LEU A 149 -22.09 -32.24 6.97
CA LEU A 149 -23.02 -32.51 5.89
C LEU A 149 -22.84 -33.93 5.31
N MET A 150 -21.62 -34.41 5.19
CA MET A 150 -21.32 -35.80 4.81
C MET A 150 -21.81 -36.80 5.87
N GLY A 151 -21.62 -36.50 7.16
CA GLY A 151 -22.15 -37.33 8.26
C GLY A 151 -23.68 -37.42 8.25
N LEU A 152 -24.36 -36.30 8.00
CA LEU A 152 -25.81 -36.25 7.82
C LEU A 152 -26.28 -37.11 6.65
N LEU A 153 -25.56 -37.06 5.52
CA LEU A 153 -25.91 -37.81 4.33
C LEU A 153 -25.73 -39.33 4.52
N LEU A 154 -24.69 -39.76 5.24
CA LEU A 154 -24.51 -41.15 5.67
C LEU A 154 -25.66 -41.62 6.56
N TYR A 155 -26.17 -40.75 7.43
CA TYR A 155 -27.31 -41.06 8.31
C TYR A 155 -28.63 -41.22 7.53
N PHE A 156 -28.93 -40.34 6.58
CA PHE A 156 -30.19 -40.36 5.81
C PHE A 156 -30.19 -41.27 4.56
N ARG A 157 -29.06 -41.91 4.22
CA ARG A 157 -28.92 -42.81 3.04
C ARG A 157 -29.39 -42.19 1.71
N GLY A 158 -29.12 -40.90 1.52
CA GLY A 158 -29.52 -40.17 0.32
C GLY A 158 -28.56 -40.31 -0.86
N GLU A 159 -28.69 -41.34 -1.68
CA GLU A 159 -27.69 -41.66 -2.73
C GLU A 159 -27.62 -40.64 -3.88
N ARG A 160 -28.74 -40.05 -4.30
CA ARG A 160 -28.73 -39.08 -5.42
C ARG A 160 -28.07 -37.74 -5.07
N ILE A 161 -28.19 -37.31 -3.81
CA ILE A 161 -27.62 -36.06 -3.31
C ILE A 161 -26.12 -36.24 -3.02
N ALA A 162 -25.67 -37.47 -2.76
CA ALA A 162 -24.30 -37.83 -2.43
C ALA A 162 -23.29 -37.39 -3.51
N HIS A 163 -23.63 -37.61 -4.79
CA HIS A 163 -22.74 -37.30 -5.91
C HIS A 163 -22.47 -35.80 -6.05
N VAL A 164 -23.50 -34.96 -5.92
CA VAL A 164 -23.32 -33.49 -5.97
C VAL A 164 -22.53 -33.02 -4.76
N LEU A 165 -22.83 -33.58 -3.58
CA LEU A 165 -22.17 -33.23 -2.33
C LEU A 165 -20.67 -33.55 -2.33
N LEU A 166 -20.25 -34.54 -3.12
CA LEU A 166 -18.87 -34.97 -3.24
C LEU A 166 -17.96 -33.90 -3.91
N TYR A 167 -18.50 -33.11 -4.84
CA TYR A 167 -17.75 -32.04 -5.53
C TYR A 167 -17.74 -30.71 -4.77
N LEU A 168 -18.76 -30.44 -3.95
CA LEU A 168 -18.95 -29.16 -3.27
C LEU A 168 -17.77 -28.72 -2.37
N PRO A 169 -17.07 -29.59 -1.62
CA PRO A 169 -15.92 -29.20 -0.82
C PRO A 169 -14.77 -28.65 -1.67
N GLY A 170 -14.43 -29.35 -2.76
CA GLY A 170 -13.38 -28.92 -3.69
C GLY A 170 -13.74 -27.60 -4.38
N VAL A 171 -14.99 -27.48 -4.85
CA VAL A 171 -15.49 -26.25 -5.50
C VAL A 171 -15.50 -25.07 -4.53
N SER A 172 -15.89 -25.29 -3.27
CA SER A 172 -15.95 -24.23 -2.25
C SER A 172 -14.56 -23.70 -1.88
N LEU A 173 -13.57 -24.58 -1.73
CA LEU A 173 -12.18 -24.17 -1.51
C LEU A 173 -11.56 -23.49 -2.74
N PHE A 174 -11.95 -23.93 -3.95
CA PHE A 174 -11.56 -23.27 -5.19
C PHE A 174 -12.14 -21.85 -5.31
N LEU A 175 -13.42 -21.67 -4.99
CA LEU A 175 -14.05 -20.34 -4.96
C LEU A 175 -13.39 -19.42 -3.93
N LEU A 176 -13.06 -19.95 -2.75
CA LEU A 176 -12.29 -19.20 -1.74
C LEU A 176 -10.92 -18.77 -2.30
N TYR A 177 -10.22 -19.65 -3.03
CA TYR A 177 -8.96 -19.31 -3.68
C TYR A 177 -9.13 -18.17 -4.69
N VAL A 178 -10.13 -18.25 -5.58
CA VAL A 178 -10.42 -17.21 -6.58
C VAL A 178 -10.72 -15.87 -5.91
N TYR A 179 -11.56 -15.88 -4.86
CA TYR A 179 -11.88 -14.69 -4.07
C TYR A 179 -10.61 -14.04 -3.48
N GLU A 180 -9.72 -14.84 -2.88
CA GLU A 180 -8.47 -14.34 -2.30
C GLU A 180 -7.55 -13.74 -3.38
N VAL A 181 -7.48 -14.34 -4.58
CA VAL A 181 -6.72 -13.79 -5.71
C VAL A 181 -7.27 -12.43 -6.14
N ILE A 182 -8.60 -12.32 -6.32
CA ILE A 182 -9.25 -11.07 -6.74
C ILE A 182 -9.05 -9.98 -5.68
N ARG A 183 -9.27 -10.29 -4.39
CA ARG A 183 -9.06 -9.31 -3.31
C ARG A 183 -7.62 -8.82 -3.29
N LEU A 184 -6.64 -9.73 -3.36
CA LEU A 184 -5.23 -9.36 -3.34
C LEU A 184 -4.84 -8.51 -4.54
N GLU A 185 -5.37 -8.79 -5.73
CA GLU A 185 -5.11 -7.97 -6.91
C GLU A 185 -5.79 -6.60 -6.80
N TRP A 186 -6.99 -6.52 -6.23
CA TRP A 186 -7.66 -5.24 -5.99
C TRP A 186 -6.87 -4.36 -5.02
N VAL A 187 -6.43 -4.92 -3.89
CA VAL A 187 -5.54 -4.24 -2.94
C VAL A 187 -4.22 -3.86 -3.61
N ARG A 188 -3.64 -4.70 -4.48
CA ARG A 188 -2.42 -4.38 -5.23
C ARG A 188 -2.59 -3.20 -6.17
N ARG A 189 -3.76 -3.11 -6.82
CA ARG A 189 -4.07 -2.00 -7.73
C ARG A 189 -4.22 -0.71 -6.96
N GLU A 190 -4.89 -0.75 -5.82
CA GLU A 190 -5.06 0.43 -4.97
C GLU A 190 -3.71 0.92 -4.43
N MET A 191 -2.90 0.01 -3.89
CA MET A 191 -1.55 0.32 -3.40
C MET A 191 -0.59 0.84 -4.47
N ARG A 192 -0.84 0.53 -5.76
CA ARG A 192 -0.05 1.07 -6.89
C ARG A 192 -0.49 2.46 -7.32
N ARG A 193 -1.72 2.86 -6.97
CA ARG A 193 -2.25 4.21 -7.20
C ARG A 193 -1.94 5.14 -6.04
N GLU A 194 -1.72 4.57 -4.85
CA GLU A 194 -1.39 5.32 -3.66
C GLU A 194 0.01 5.94 -3.72
N GLU A 195 0.10 7.24 -3.44
CA GLU A 195 1.36 7.96 -3.34
C GLU A 195 1.91 7.86 -1.91
N TRP A 196 3.19 7.54 -1.79
CA TRP A 196 3.85 7.35 -0.49
C TRP A 196 4.70 8.56 -0.14
N ILE A 197 4.33 9.25 0.93
CA ILE A 197 5.03 10.43 1.45
C ILE A 197 5.98 9.97 2.56
N PRO A 198 7.28 10.30 2.50
CA PRO A 198 8.20 9.95 3.55
C PRO A 198 7.93 10.79 4.79
N ILE A 199 8.01 10.19 5.97
CA ILE A 199 8.02 10.90 7.25
C ILE A 199 9.47 11.28 7.52
N THR A 200 9.74 12.56 7.75
CA THR A 200 11.10 13.10 7.90
C THR A 200 11.37 13.63 9.31
N ASP A 201 12.64 13.60 9.71
CA ASP A 201 13.13 14.38 10.85
C ASP A 201 13.24 15.87 10.48
N THR A 202 13.50 16.72 11.47
CA THR A 202 13.92 18.13 11.34
C THR A 202 15.08 18.34 10.35
N GLN A 203 15.95 17.34 10.18
CA GLN A 203 17.05 17.37 9.23
C GLN A 203 16.67 16.95 7.80
N GLY A 204 15.40 16.58 7.54
CA GLY A 204 14.93 16.10 6.25
C GLY A 204 15.29 14.66 5.92
N GLU A 205 15.86 13.93 6.88
CA GLU A 205 16.16 12.50 6.76
C GLU A 205 14.89 11.67 6.94
N SER A 206 14.69 10.68 6.07
CA SER A 206 13.48 9.84 6.07
C SER A 206 13.47 8.87 7.26
N ILE A 207 12.63 9.17 8.26
CA ILE A 207 12.31 8.28 9.38
C ILE A 207 11.26 7.26 8.97
N GLY A 208 10.35 7.50 8.03
CA GLY A 208 9.26 6.56 7.71
C GLY A 208 8.54 6.87 6.41
N ARG A 209 7.36 6.28 6.18
CA ARG A 209 6.46 6.66 5.07
C ARG A 209 5.00 6.46 5.46
N ILE A 210 4.13 7.29 4.90
CA ILE A 210 2.68 7.24 5.07
C ILE A 210 2.00 7.35 3.69
N ALA A 211 0.82 6.72 3.57
CA ALA A 211 -0.02 6.89 2.39
C ALA A 211 -0.60 8.31 2.35
N ARG A 212 -0.65 8.92 1.16
CA ARG A 212 -1.23 10.26 0.97
C ARG A 212 -2.67 10.33 1.47
N SER A 213 -3.46 9.27 1.27
CA SER A 213 -4.83 9.15 1.77
C SER A 213 -4.97 9.19 3.29
N GLU A 214 -3.91 8.82 4.03
CA GLU A 214 -3.91 8.75 5.50
C GLU A 214 -3.19 9.94 6.15
N THR A 215 -2.72 10.92 5.36
CA THR A 215 -2.08 12.14 5.87
C THR A 215 -2.96 12.93 6.83
N GLU A 216 -4.29 12.88 6.64
CA GLU A 216 -5.23 13.57 7.52
C GLU A 216 -5.34 12.89 8.90
N ALA A 217 -5.16 11.57 8.96
CA ALA A 217 -5.26 10.75 10.17
C ALA A 217 -4.02 10.81 11.06
N LEU A 218 -2.91 11.38 10.57
CA LEU A 218 -1.73 11.65 11.37
C LEU A 218 -2.03 12.83 12.33
N ALA A 219 -2.55 12.50 13.50
CA ALA A 219 -2.91 13.45 14.55
C ALA A 219 -1.79 13.66 15.58
N ASP A 220 -0.77 12.80 15.58
CA ASP A 220 0.29 12.83 16.60
C ASP A 220 1.52 13.61 16.08
N PRO A 221 1.84 14.79 16.65
CA PRO A 221 3.03 15.56 16.29
C PRO A 221 4.34 14.83 16.60
N ALA A 222 4.33 13.79 17.45
CA ALA A 222 5.51 12.97 17.74
C ALA A 222 5.82 11.95 16.62
N ALA A 223 4.93 11.77 15.64
CA ALA A 223 5.10 10.77 14.59
C ALA A 223 6.12 11.18 13.51
N GLY A 224 6.51 12.46 13.46
CA GLY A 224 7.48 13.03 12.52
C GLY A 224 6.87 14.03 11.54
N LEU A 225 7.71 14.66 10.71
CA LEU A 225 7.32 15.76 9.82
C LEU A 225 6.94 15.26 8.43
N LEU A 226 5.90 15.83 7.83
CA LEU A 226 5.55 15.54 6.44
C LEU A 226 6.18 16.59 5.50
N PRO A 227 7.05 16.17 4.56
CA PRO A 227 7.73 17.06 3.63
C PRO A 227 6.83 17.52 2.48
N VAL A 228 6.83 18.83 2.25
CA VAL A 228 6.10 19.52 1.19
C VAL A 228 7.09 20.36 0.39
N VAL A 229 7.01 20.30 -0.93
CA VAL A 229 7.74 21.20 -1.82
C VAL A 229 6.80 22.29 -2.31
N ARG A 230 7.17 23.55 -2.06
CA ARG A 230 6.46 24.74 -2.50
C ARG A 230 7.35 25.54 -3.44
N LEU A 231 6.77 26.06 -4.51
CA LEU A 231 7.45 26.85 -5.52
C LEU A 231 6.70 28.18 -5.67
N ILE A 232 7.42 29.28 -5.69
CA ILE A 232 6.85 30.62 -5.88
C ILE A 232 7.39 31.19 -7.19
N ALA A 233 6.45 31.58 -8.05
CA ALA A 233 6.74 32.22 -9.32
C ALA A 233 6.82 33.74 -9.12
N ILE A 234 7.95 34.34 -9.54
CA ILE A 234 8.20 35.77 -9.41
C ILE A 234 8.55 36.36 -10.78
N SER A 235 7.96 37.51 -11.09
CA SER A 235 8.27 38.29 -12.29
C SER A 235 8.10 39.78 -11.97
N ASP A 236 9.13 40.59 -12.23
CA ASP A 236 9.12 42.06 -12.04
C ASP A 236 8.50 42.54 -10.71
N GLY A 237 8.93 41.97 -9.58
CA GLY A 237 8.42 42.37 -8.24
C GLY A 237 7.02 41.84 -7.91
N MET A 238 6.44 41.00 -8.78
CA MET A 238 5.11 40.42 -8.62
C MET A 238 5.20 38.92 -8.34
N ILE A 239 4.28 38.41 -7.53
CA ILE A 239 4.14 36.99 -7.21
C ILE A 239 2.85 36.44 -7.83
N TYR A 240 2.92 35.25 -8.43
CA TYR A 240 1.73 34.58 -8.94
C TYR A 240 1.00 33.81 -7.83
N LEU A 241 -0.26 34.16 -7.60
CA LEU A 241 -1.12 33.53 -6.58
C LEU A 241 -2.45 33.11 -7.22
N SER A 242 -3.05 32.05 -6.70
CA SER A 242 -4.35 31.54 -7.14
C SER A 242 -5.31 31.39 -5.96
N HIS A 243 -6.61 31.54 -6.24
CA HIS A 243 -7.64 31.37 -5.22
C HIS A 243 -7.97 29.88 -4.98
N TYR A 244 -7.95 29.47 -3.72
CA TYR A 244 -8.32 28.14 -3.26
C TYR A 244 -9.54 28.21 -2.36
N CYS A 245 -10.58 27.42 -2.66
CA CYS A 245 -11.69 27.22 -1.72
C CYS A 245 -11.42 26.09 -0.71
N LYS A 246 -10.65 25.10 -1.15
CA LYS A 246 -10.13 24.00 -0.34
C LYS A 246 -8.98 23.36 -1.10
N CYS A 247 -7.81 23.25 -0.49
CA CYS A 247 -6.67 22.54 -1.06
C CYS A 247 -6.04 21.61 -0.02
N ASP A 248 -5.19 20.68 -0.45
CA ASP A 248 -4.56 19.69 0.43
C ASP A 248 -3.75 20.31 1.59
N LEU A 249 -3.30 21.56 1.41
CA LEU A 249 -2.49 22.29 2.40
C LEU A 249 -3.31 23.23 3.28
N CYS A 250 -4.32 23.91 2.74
CA CYS A 250 -5.04 25.00 3.41
C CYS A 250 -6.52 24.66 3.63
N THR A 251 -6.98 24.88 4.85
CA THR A 251 -8.39 24.66 5.24
C THR A 251 -9.16 25.98 5.18
N GLY A 252 -9.63 26.39 3.99
CA GLY A 252 -10.47 27.59 3.83
C GLY A 252 -10.31 28.29 2.48
N ASP A 253 -11.14 29.32 2.26
CA ASP A 253 -11.03 30.25 1.13
C ASP A 253 -9.80 31.16 1.32
N CYS A 254 -8.74 30.95 0.54
CA CYS A 254 -7.53 31.77 0.60
C CYS A 254 -6.77 31.85 -0.73
N TYR A 255 -5.95 32.89 -0.88
CA TYR A 255 -4.97 33.02 -1.97
C TYR A 255 -3.63 32.44 -1.54
N ASP A 256 -3.08 31.54 -2.36
CA ASP A 256 -1.76 30.94 -2.17
C ASP A 256 -1.12 30.55 -3.52
N THR A 257 0.16 30.16 -3.52
CA THR A 257 0.84 29.65 -4.71
C THR A 257 0.17 28.37 -5.23
N PRO A 258 -0.02 28.23 -6.55
CA PRO A 258 -0.49 26.98 -7.15
C PRO A 258 0.57 25.92 -7.35
N PHE A 259 1.83 26.25 -7.13
CA PHE A 259 2.92 25.34 -7.41
C PHE A 259 3.38 24.69 -6.10
N PHE A 260 2.64 23.67 -5.65
CA PHE A 260 3.04 22.86 -4.51
C PHE A 260 2.76 21.38 -4.76
N SER A 261 3.54 20.52 -4.12
CA SER A 261 3.28 19.08 -4.09
C SER A 261 3.91 18.43 -2.86
N TRP A 262 3.34 17.31 -2.42
CA TRP A 262 3.94 16.48 -1.40
C TRP A 262 5.21 15.84 -1.92
N LEU A 263 6.25 15.76 -1.09
CA LEU A 263 7.44 15.02 -1.46
C LEU A 263 7.10 13.52 -1.44
N THR A 264 7.24 12.85 -2.59
CA THR A 264 7.05 11.39 -2.69
C THR A 264 8.36 10.66 -2.43
N THR A 265 8.27 9.43 -1.92
CA THR A 265 9.45 8.57 -1.61
C THR A 265 10.37 8.35 -2.82
N ASP A 266 9.82 8.44 -4.04
CA ASP A 266 10.52 8.11 -5.28
C ASP A 266 11.30 9.29 -5.89
N LYS A 267 11.15 10.52 -5.38
CA LYS A 267 11.72 11.74 -5.98
C LYS A 267 12.48 12.56 -4.95
N HIS A 268 13.60 13.18 -5.36
CA HIS A 268 14.24 14.19 -4.53
C HIS A 268 13.46 15.51 -4.61
N HIS A 269 13.47 16.31 -3.54
CA HIS A 269 12.76 17.60 -3.50
C HIS A 269 13.11 18.56 -4.66
N LYS A 270 14.34 18.48 -5.19
CA LYS A 270 14.82 19.33 -6.29
C LYS A 270 14.23 18.87 -7.63
N GLU A 271 14.14 17.56 -7.84
CA GLU A 271 13.52 16.96 -9.02
C GLU A 271 12.02 17.24 -9.02
N LEU A 272 11.38 17.15 -7.85
CA LEU A 272 9.97 17.50 -7.70
C LEU A 272 9.72 18.99 -8.02
N ALA A 273 10.55 19.89 -7.51
CA ALA A 273 10.47 21.32 -7.83
C ALA A 273 10.65 21.59 -9.34
N GLN A 274 11.54 20.86 -10.01
CA GLN A 274 11.70 20.96 -11.46
C GLN A 274 10.46 20.42 -12.19
N SER A 275 9.89 19.29 -11.77
CA SER A 275 8.68 18.75 -12.39
C SER A 275 7.47 19.68 -12.24
N LEU A 276 7.36 20.43 -11.15
CA LEU A 276 6.34 21.48 -11.00
C LEU A 276 6.48 22.59 -12.05
N ILE A 277 7.72 22.89 -12.47
CA ILE A 277 7.98 23.82 -13.57
C ILE A 277 7.62 23.16 -14.91
N ASP A 278 8.12 21.96 -15.15
CA ASP A 278 7.95 21.29 -16.45
C ASP A 278 6.46 21.01 -16.77
N GLU A 279 5.63 20.77 -15.76
CA GLU A 279 4.20 20.51 -15.93
C GLU A 279 3.35 21.76 -16.18
N ARG A 280 3.80 22.94 -15.72
CA ARG A 280 2.97 24.15 -15.63
C ARG A 280 3.48 25.35 -16.43
N PHE A 281 4.70 25.30 -16.94
CA PHE A 281 5.33 26.41 -17.67
C PHE A 281 5.56 26.03 -19.13
N CYS A 282 5.13 26.89 -20.05
CA CYS A 282 5.18 26.61 -21.49
C CYS A 282 6.53 27.00 -22.08
N GLY A 283 7.20 26.07 -22.78
CA GLY A 283 8.35 26.42 -23.63
C GLY A 283 9.63 26.80 -22.88
N VAL A 284 9.70 26.62 -21.56
CA VAL A 284 10.85 27.04 -20.74
C VAL A 284 11.70 25.85 -20.26
N ASN A 285 12.34 25.15 -21.19
CA ASN A 285 13.30 24.07 -20.87
C ASN A 285 14.56 24.53 -20.09
N ARG A 286 14.65 25.80 -19.69
CA ARG A 286 15.81 26.41 -19.02
C ARG A 286 15.52 27.06 -17.67
N LEU A 287 14.26 27.16 -17.24
CA LEU A 287 13.98 27.72 -15.91
C LEU A 287 14.33 26.67 -14.86
N ARG A 288 15.25 27.02 -13.96
CA ARG A 288 15.66 26.17 -12.85
C ARG A 288 15.11 26.74 -11.55
N PRO A 289 14.47 25.92 -10.70
CA PRO A 289 13.99 26.37 -9.41
C PRO A 289 15.20 26.63 -8.50
N HIS A 290 15.22 27.80 -7.89
CA HIS A 290 16.24 28.19 -6.91
C HIS A 290 15.73 27.81 -5.52
N PHE A 291 16.51 27.01 -4.79
CA PHE A 291 16.17 26.68 -3.42
C PHE A 291 16.34 27.91 -2.54
N LEU A 292 15.28 28.30 -1.83
CA LEU A 292 15.31 29.48 -0.96
C LEU A 292 15.63 29.08 0.48
N LEU A 293 14.76 28.27 1.09
CA LEU A 293 14.93 27.83 2.47
C LEU A 293 14.12 26.58 2.79
N ARG A 294 14.47 25.95 3.92
CA ARG A 294 13.74 24.85 4.54
C ARG A 294 13.29 25.28 5.92
N TYR A 295 12.01 25.09 6.24
CA TYR A 295 11.44 25.47 7.52
C TYR A 295 10.34 24.51 7.97
N ILE A 296 9.99 24.57 9.25
CA ILE A 296 8.89 23.78 9.82
C ILE A 296 7.69 24.73 9.97
N HIS A 297 6.56 24.34 9.38
CA HIS A 297 5.31 25.05 9.52
C HIS A 297 4.37 24.23 10.40
N ASN A 298 3.83 24.84 11.47
CA ASN A 298 2.81 24.24 12.31
C ASN A 298 1.46 24.86 11.96
N GLU A 299 0.54 24.02 11.52
CA GLU A 299 -0.84 24.42 11.27
C GLU A 299 -1.78 23.43 11.98
N ASN A 300 -2.59 23.93 12.90
CA ASN A 300 -3.60 23.15 13.63
C ASN A 300 -3.07 21.86 14.28
N GLY A 301 -1.84 21.90 14.81
CA GLY A 301 -1.20 20.74 15.47
C GLY A 301 -0.58 19.73 14.51
N LYS A 302 -0.45 20.07 13.22
CA LYS A 302 0.26 19.28 12.21
C LYS A 302 1.55 19.99 11.82
N ASP A 303 2.68 19.40 12.21
CA ASP A 303 4.00 19.90 11.82
C ASP A 303 4.40 19.36 10.45
N ARG A 304 4.70 20.29 9.52
CA ARG A 304 5.09 19.98 8.15
C ARG A 304 6.46 20.57 7.86
N LEU A 305 7.30 19.82 7.14
CA LEU A 305 8.60 20.28 6.68
C LEU A 305 8.45 20.88 5.28
N VAL A 306 8.67 22.19 5.14
CA VAL A 306 8.48 22.88 3.86
C VAL A 306 9.83 23.16 3.21
N TYR A 307 9.96 22.75 1.96
CA TYR A 307 11.05 23.13 1.07
C TYR A 307 10.55 24.21 0.10
N LEU A 308 11.00 25.43 0.30
CA LEU A 308 10.59 26.58 -0.51
C LEU A 308 11.57 26.81 -1.66
N TYR A 309 11.03 26.89 -2.86
CA TYR A 309 11.74 27.18 -4.11
C TYR A 309 11.19 28.44 -4.77
N LEU A 310 12.03 29.06 -5.59
CA LEU A 310 11.72 30.27 -6.33
C LEU A 310 11.98 30.04 -7.83
N ALA A 311 11.00 30.41 -8.65
CA ALA A 311 11.10 30.44 -10.10
C ALA A 311 11.03 31.89 -10.56
N HIS A 312 12.16 32.44 -11.00
CA HIS A 312 12.22 33.78 -11.55
C HIS A 312 11.92 33.75 -13.06
N MET A 313 10.94 34.52 -13.50
CA MET A 313 10.47 34.56 -14.88
C MET A 313 10.70 35.92 -15.51
N SER A 314 11.17 35.89 -16.76
CA SER A 314 11.36 37.09 -17.57
C SER A 314 10.05 37.65 -18.12
N GLU A 315 9.05 36.81 -18.40
CA GLU A 315 7.75 37.26 -18.91
C GLU A 315 6.58 36.63 -18.13
N PRO A 316 5.59 37.42 -17.67
CA PRO A 316 4.43 36.93 -16.92
C PRO A 316 3.51 35.98 -17.69
N ASN A 317 3.57 35.97 -19.03
CA ASN A 317 2.68 35.21 -19.92
C ASN A 317 3.12 33.75 -20.13
N MET A 318 4.20 33.32 -19.50
CA MET A 318 4.80 31.98 -19.71
C MET A 318 4.11 30.84 -18.92
N ILE A 319 3.14 31.15 -18.06
CA ILE A 319 2.37 30.17 -17.27
C ILE A 319 1.26 29.56 -18.14
N LEU A 320 1.22 28.23 -18.26
CA LEU A 320 0.13 27.52 -18.94
C LEU A 320 -1.16 27.65 -18.12
N CYS A 321 -2.12 28.44 -18.63
CA CYS A 321 -3.44 28.57 -18.03
C CYS A 321 -4.39 27.37 -18.29
N ASP A 322 -3.92 26.26 -18.88
CA ASP A 322 -4.83 25.39 -19.65
C ASP A 322 -5.16 24.03 -19.04
N LYS A 323 -4.86 23.77 -17.75
CA LYS A 323 -5.29 22.51 -17.09
C LYS A 323 -5.99 22.64 -15.73
N ASP A 324 -6.17 23.86 -15.25
CA ASP A 324 -7.12 24.40 -14.23
C ASP A 324 -6.41 25.43 -13.34
N PRO A 325 -6.39 26.72 -13.73
CA PRO A 325 -6.05 27.83 -12.87
C PRO A 325 -7.36 28.51 -12.50
N ARG A 326 -7.88 28.24 -11.29
CA ARG A 326 -8.97 29.04 -10.73
C ARG A 326 -8.41 30.46 -10.51
N VAL A 327 -8.60 31.29 -11.53
CA VAL A 327 -8.23 32.72 -11.66
C VAL A 327 -6.93 33.06 -10.91
N GLY A 328 -5.81 32.52 -11.37
CA GLY A 328 -4.50 32.95 -10.89
C GLY A 328 -4.21 34.39 -11.33
N LYS A 329 -3.63 35.19 -10.44
CA LYS A 329 -3.32 36.61 -10.68
C LYS A 329 -1.92 36.91 -10.18
N TRP A 330 -1.23 37.81 -10.87
CA TRP A 330 0.01 38.43 -10.40
C TRP A 330 -0.30 39.52 -9.38
N TRP A 331 0.27 39.41 -8.20
CA TRP A 331 0.11 40.33 -7.08
C TRP A 331 1.42 41.04 -6.77
N PRO A 332 1.44 42.38 -6.65
CA PRO A 332 2.61 43.10 -6.17
C PRO A 332 2.93 42.69 -4.74
N VAL A 333 4.22 42.51 -4.43
CA VAL A 333 4.67 42.18 -3.08
C VAL A 333 4.16 43.19 -2.05
N ASP A 334 4.19 44.48 -2.40
CA ASP A 334 3.71 45.56 -1.52
C ASP A 334 2.21 45.41 -1.17
N GLN A 335 1.37 45.04 -2.14
CA GLN A 335 -0.06 44.83 -1.91
C GLN A 335 -0.33 43.62 -1.02
N ILE A 336 0.48 42.56 -1.15
CA ILE A 336 0.36 41.37 -0.31
C ILE A 336 0.69 41.72 1.14
N GLU A 337 1.72 42.54 1.38
CA GLU A 337 2.12 42.97 2.74
C GLU A 337 1.05 43.83 3.42
N GLU A 338 0.46 44.79 2.71
CA GLU A 338 -0.61 45.63 3.26
C GLU A 338 -1.84 44.80 3.66
N GLN A 339 -2.16 43.78 2.85
CA GLN A 339 -3.34 42.93 3.04
C GLN A 339 -3.06 41.67 3.88
N LEU A 340 -1.84 41.50 4.38
CA LEU A 340 -1.39 40.34 5.16
C LEU A 340 -2.06 40.24 6.53
N SER A 341 -2.52 41.38 7.05
CA SER A 341 -3.31 41.50 8.29
C SER A 341 -4.75 40.94 8.14
N GLY A 342 -5.23 40.74 6.91
CA GLY A 342 -6.53 40.13 6.61
C GLY A 342 -6.48 38.60 6.54
N LEU A 343 -7.66 37.96 6.52
CA LEU A 343 -7.80 36.51 6.36
C LEU A 343 -7.68 36.01 4.90
N THR A 344 -7.30 36.88 3.97
CA THR A 344 -7.35 36.64 2.52
C THR A 344 -6.27 35.68 2.02
N PHE A 345 -5.12 35.61 2.68
CA PHE A 345 -3.96 34.81 2.24
C PHE A 345 -3.75 33.56 3.08
N GLY A 346 -3.24 32.50 2.44
CA GLY A 346 -2.94 31.22 3.08
C GLY A 346 -1.88 31.32 4.19
N PRO A 347 -1.92 30.44 5.19
CA PRO A 347 -1.02 30.49 6.35
C PRO A 347 0.46 30.28 5.97
N TYR A 348 0.74 29.43 4.97
CA TYR A 348 2.09 29.25 4.44
C TYR A 348 2.63 30.56 3.86
N LEU A 349 1.89 31.21 2.97
CA LEU A 349 2.33 32.46 2.33
C LEU A 349 2.68 33.52 3.38
N ARG A 350 1.87 33.66 4.45
CA ARG A 350 2.17 34.61 5.54
C ARG A 350 3.50 34.34 6.23
N SER A 351 3.84 33.06 6.42
CA SER A 351 5.14 32.66 6.98
C SER A 351 6.31 32.84 6.00
N GLU A 352 6.04 32.79 4.69
CA GLU A 352 7.04 32.88 3.63
C GLU A 352 7.37 34.33 3.23
N MET A 353 6.41 35.26 3.39
CA MET A 353 6.54 36.65 2.94
C MET A 353 7.79 37.41 3.41
N PRO A 354 8.23 37.32 4.69
CA PRO A 354 9.46 38.00 5.13
C PRO A 354 10.69 37.60 4.31
N TYR A 355 10.77 36.34 3.90
CA TYR A 355 11.88 35.80 3.12
C TYR A 355 11.77 36.17 1.63
N LEU A 356 10.55 36.19 1.11
CA LEU A 356 10.29 36.58 -0.28
C LEU A 356 10.63 38.04 -0.51
N ARG A 357 10.24 38.93 0.41
CA ARG A 357 10.56 40.36 0.33
C ARG A 357 12.06 40.59 0.22
N GLN A 358 12.85 39.97 1.10
CA GLN A 358 14.30 40.11 1.06
C GLN A 358 14.88 39.64 -0.28
N THR A 359 14.33 38.57 -0.84
CA THR A 359 14.80 38.02 -2.12
C THR A 359 14.42 38.90 -3.31
N VAL A 360 13.20 39.44 -3.32
CA VAL A 360 12.72 40.35 -4.37
C VAL A 360 13.49 41.67 -4.34
N LEU A 361 13.67 42.26 -3.16
CA LEU A 361 14.46 43.49 -2.99
C LEU A 361 15.91 43.31 -3.48
N LEU A 362 16.54 42.18 -3.16
CA LEU A 362 17.88 41.85 -3.66
C LEU A 362 17.90 41.70 -5.18
N ALA A 363 16.89 41.06 -5.77
CA ALA A 363 16.79 40.89 -7.21
C ALA A 363 16.61 42.23 -7.95
N GLU A 364 15.77 43.13 -7.42
CA GLU A 364 15.57 44.48 -7.96
C GLU A 364 16.83 45.34 -7.85
N GLN A 365 17.52 45.32 -6.70
CA GLN A 365 18.78 46.03 -6.52
C GLN A 365 19.85 45.59 -7.52
N LEU A 366 19.94 44.28 -7.79
CA LEU A 366 20.89 43.73 -8.76
C LEU A 366 20.52 44.11 -10.20
N LYS A 367 19.24 44.11 -10.57
CA LYS A 367 18.75 44.54 -11.89
C LYS A 367 19.09 46.02 -12.13
N ASN A 368 18.82 46.87 -11.15
CA ASN A 368 19.10 48.31 -11.21
C ASN A 368 20.59 48.67 -11.20
N HIS A 369 21.49 47.73 -10.87
CA HIS A 369 22.94 47.91 -10.97
C HIS A 369 23.53 47.46 -12.33
N HIS A 370 22.75 46.74 -13.14
CA HIS A 370 23.18 46.22 -14.44
C HIS A 370 22.56 46.98 -15.63
N GLU A 371 21.60 47.88 -15.37
CA GLU A 371 21.12 48.93 -16.28
C GLU A 371 21.89 50.24 -16.03
#